data_AF-A0A6I1JH20-F1
#
_entry.id   AF-A0A6I1JH20-F1
#
_cell.length_a   1.000
_cell.length_b   1.000
_cell.length_c   1.000
_cell.angle_alpha   90.00
_cell.angle_beta   90.00
_cell.angle_gamma   90.00
#
_symmetry.space_group_name_H-M   'P 1'
#
loop_
_entity.id
_entity.type
_entity.pdbx_description
1 polymer ?
#
loop_
_entity_poly.entity_id
_entity_poly.type
_entity_poly.pdbx_seq_one_letter_code
_entity_poly.pdbx_strand_id
1 'polypeptide(L)'
;MRVLPGLLLAMGIGAATGLGLTAYSVGGGTGAGTLRIGGWQVTPKAGTTDADPYARAVAARLGTLPLALADGLAIIADRDNAGEHLDGRCTYKVAGAMPPA
;
A
#
# COMPACT_ATOMS: atom_id res chain seq x y z
N MET A 1 -23.85 -6.97 37.68
CA MET A 1 -23.01 -5.87 37.14
C MET A 1 -21.51 -6.18 37.05
N ARG A 2 -20.97 -7.22 37.73
CA ARG A 2 -19.53 -7.54 37.70
C ARG A 2 -18.99 -8.01 36.32
N VAL A 3 -19.86 -8.48 35.43
CA VAL A 3 -19.50 -8.97 34.09
C VAL A 3 -19.40 -7.87 33.03
N LEU A 4 -20.06 -6.73 33.25
CA LEU A 4 -20.10 -5.61 32.31
C LEU A 4 -18.71 -5.01 32.02
N PRO A 5 -17.85 -4.71 33.03
CA PRO A 5 -16.52 -4.18 32.75
C PRO A 5 -15.62 -5.19 32.02
N GLY A 6 -15.73 -6.48 32.32
CA GLY A 6 -14.99 -7.53 31.61
C GLY A 6 -15.39 -7.65 30.15
N LEU A 7 -16.70 -7.56 29.86
CA LEU A 7 -17.22 -7.57 28.49
C LEU A 7 -16.73 -6.36 27.69
N LEU A 8 -16.80 -5.17 28.27
CA LEU A 8 -16.33 -3.94 27.62
C LEU A 8 -14.83 -3.99 27.35
N LEU A 9 -14.04 -4.53 28.28
CA LEU A 9 -12.60 -4.73 28.08
C LEU A 9 -12.32 -5.69 26.93
N ALA A 10 -13.02 -6.84 26.88
CA ALA A 10 -12.86 -7.81 25.82
C ALA A 10 -13.23 -7.23 24.43
N MET A 11 -14.35 -6.50 24.34
CA MET A 11 -14.73 -5.80 23.11
C MET A 11 -13.71 -4.72 22.73
N GLY A 12 -13.21 -3.96 23.70
CA GLY A 12 -12.20 -2.93 23.46
C GLY A 12 -10.90 -3.51 22.90
N ILE A 13 -10.41 -4.61 23.47
CA ILE A 13 -9.21 -5.31 23.00
C ILE A 13 -9.43 -5.86 21.60
N GLY A 14 -10.57 -6.52 21.35
CA GLY A 14 -10.91 -7.08 20.04
C GLY A 14 -11.03 -6.00 18.96
N ALA A 15 -11.68 -4.87 19.26
CA ALA A 15 -11.78 -3.74 18.35
C ALA A 15 -10.41 -3.11 18.06
N ALA A 16 -9.60 -2.86 19.11
CA ALA A 16 -8.28 -2.26 18.96
C ALA A 16 -7.34 -3.14 18.12
N THR A 17 -7.33 -4.45 18.36
CA THR A 17 -6.52 -5.38 17.58
C THR A 17 -7.03 -5.55 16.16
N GLY A 18 -8.35 -5.70 15.95
CA GLY A 18 -8.93 -5.84 14.61
C GLY A 18 -8.71 -4.60 13.73
N LEU A 19 -8.96 -3.41 14.27
CA LEU A 19 -8.71 -2.15 13.56
C LEU A 19 -7.21 -1.91 13.35
N GLY A 20 -6.38 -2.21 14.35
CA GLY A 20 -4.92 -2.09 14.26
C GLY A 20 -4.33 -2.95 13.15
N LEU A 21 -4.74 -4.21 13.06
CA LEU A 21 -4.31 -5.13 12.00
C LEU A 21 -4.79 -4.67 10.61
N THR A 22 -6.03 -4.21 10.52
CA THR A 22 -6.58 -3.66 9.27
C THR A 22 -5.76 -2.45 8.80
N ALA A 23 -5.51 -1.50 9.70
CA ALA A 23 -4.73 -0.30 9.42
C ALA A 23 -3.29 -0.64 9.02
N TYR A 24 -2.67 -1.62 9.69
CA TYR A 24 -1.33 -2.11 9.33
C TYR A 24 -1.32 -2.71 7.92
N SER A 25 -2.30 -3.54 7.58
CA SER A 25 -2.36 -4.25 6.29
C SER A 25 -2.54 -3.31 5.08
N VAL A 26 -3.28 -2.21 5.24
CA VAL A 26 -3.53 -1.21 4.18
C VAL A 26 -2.55 -0.02 4.30
N GLY A 27 -1.72 -0.01 5.36
CA GLY A 27 -0.83 1.08 5.75
C GLY A 27 0.29 1.36 4.75
N GLY A 28 0.93 0.29 4.27
CA GLY A 28 2.17 0.34 3.48
C GLY A 28 2.06 0.83 2.04
N GLY A 29 0.87 1.23 1.58
CA GLY A 29 0.67 1.82 0.24
C GLY A 29 0.75 0.83 -0.94
N THR A 30 1.03 -0.44 -0.68
CA THR A 30 1.13 -1.48 -1.71
C THR A 30 0.33 -2.70 -1.33
N GLY A 31 -0.62 -3.10 -2.19
CA GLY A 31 -1.42 -4.31 -2.01
C GLY A 31 -0.60 -5.59 -2.24
N ALA A 32 -1.19 -6.75 -1.91
CA ALA A 32 -0.59 -8.01 -2.29
C ALA A 32 -0.55 -8.13 -3.82
N GLY A 33 0.51 -8.72 -4.37
CA GLY A 33 0.77 -8.71 -5.82
C GLY A 33 1.58 -7.51 -6.33
N THR A 34 2.15 -6.71 -5.44
CA THR A 34 3.15 -5.70 -5.80
C THR A 34 4.48 -6.38 -6.13
N LEU A 35 4.99 -6.09 -7.32
CA LEU A 35 6.31 -6.52 -7.78
C LEU A 35 7.34 -5.44 -7.46
N ARG A 36 8.49 -5.83 -6.91
CA ARG A 36 9.62 -4.93 -6.65
C ARG A 36 10.78 -5.21 -7.60
N ILE A 37 11.23 -4.18 -8.30
CA ILE A 37 12.34 -4.22 -9.25
C ILE A 37 13.34 -3.12 -8.86
N GLY A 38 14.41 -3.50 -8.16
CA GLY A 38 15.30 -2.53 -7.53
C GLY A 38 14.54 -1.69 -6.49
N GLY A 39 14.67 -0.36 -6.56
CA GLY A 39 13.92 0.58 -5.72
C GLY A 39 12.46 0.80 -6.13
N TRP A 40 12.02 0.24 -7.28
CA TRP A 40 10.70 0.47 -7.83
C TRP A 40 9.69 -0.59 -7.41
N GLN A 41 8.47 -0.15 -7.15
CA GLN A 41 7.31 -0.94 -6.81
C GLN A 41 6.24 -0.76 -7.88
N VAL A 42 5.66 -1.88 -8.30
CA VAL A 42 4.71 -1.93 -9.41
C VAL A 42 3.54 -2.83 -9.04
N THR A 43 2.30 -2.38 -9.26
CA THR A 43 1.09 -3.19 -9.04
C THR A 43 0.29 -3.30 -10.34
N PRO A 44 0.69 -4.17 -11.30
CA PRO A 44 0.18 -4.13 -12.67
C PRO A 44 -1.33 -4.39 -12.80
N LYS A 45 -1.90 -5.17 -11.87
CA LYS A 45 -3.30 -5.58 -11.90
C LYS A 45 -4.22 -4.65 -11.11
N ALA A 46 -3.72 -3.55 -10.55
CA ALA A 46 -4.48 -2.71 -9.61
C ALA A 46 -5.80 -2.16 -10.18
N GLY A 47 -5.87 -1.83 -11.47
CA GLY A 47 -7.08 -1.33 -12.13
C GLY A 47 -7.85 -2.37 -12.92
N THR A 48 -7.68 -3.66 -12.60
CA THR A 48 -8.30 -4.77 -13.34
C THR A 48 -9.36 -5.49 -12.50
N THR A 49 -10.14 -6.36 -13.14
CA THR A 49 -11.05 -7.27 -12.44
C THR A 49 -10.29 -8.21 -11.49
N ASP A 50 -9.05 -8.55 -11.82
CA ASP A 50 -8.16 -9.40 -11.05
C ASP A 50 -7.37 -8.64 -9.97
N ALA A 51 -7.71 -7.38 -9.70
CA ALA A 51 -7.05 -6.58 -8.68
C ALA A 51 -7.17 -7.23 -7.29
N ASP A 52 -6.03 -7.41 -6.63
CA ASP A 52 -5.93 -7.92 -5.27
C ASP A 52 -6.80 -7.09 -4.29
N PRO A 53 -7.49 -7.72 -3.32
CA PRO A 53 -8.33 -7.01 -2.35
C PRO A 53 -7.61 -5.90 -1.58
N TYR A 54 -6.32 -6.06 -1.26
CA TYR A 54 -5.54 -5.02 -0.59
C TYR A 54 -5.17 -3.88 -1.53
N ALA A 55 -4.91 -4.15 -2.81
CA ALA A 55 -4.71 -3.10 -3.79
C ALA A 55 -5.97 -2.20 -3.91
N ARG A 56 -7.16 -2.81 -3.92
CA ARG A 56 -8.44 -2.08 -3.89
C ARG A 56 -8.63 -1.29 -2.59
N ALA A 57 -8.29 -1.87 -1.44
CA ALA A 57 -8.40 -1.20 -0.15
C ALA A 57 -7.46 0.02 -0.05
N VAL A 58 -6.23 -0.10 -0.55
CA VAL A 58 -5.28 1.02 -0.61
C VAL A 58 -5.79 2.11 -1.55
N ALA A 59 -6.28 1.75 -2.74
CA ALA A 59 -6.83 2.73 -3.67
C ALA A 59 -8.02 3.50 -3.07
N ALA A 60 -8.93 2.79 -2.38
CA ALA A 60 -10.04 3.41 -1.66
C ALA A 60 -9.57 4.33 -0.52
N ARG A 61 -8.55 3.93 0.24
CA ARG A 61 -7.96 4.74 1.33
C ARG A 61 -7.29 6.01 0.81
N LEU A 62 -6.58 5.93 -0.31
CA LEU A 62 -5.83 7.05 -0.90
C LEU A 62 -6.71 7.93 -1.80
N GLY A 63 -7.91 7.48 -2.17
CA GLY A 63 -8.77 8.19 -3.12
C GLY A 63 -8.22 8.18 -4.55
N THR A 64 -7.40 7.20 -4.90
CA THR A 64 -6.75 7.09 -6.21
C THR A 64 -7.58 6.24 -7.16
N LEU A 65 -7.66 6.63 -8.43
CA LEU A 65 -8.22 5.80 -9.49
C LEU A 65 -7.10 4.90 -10.06
N PRO A 66 -7.16 3.58 -9.89
CA PRO A 66 -6.11 2.71 -10.41
C PRO A 66 -6.20 2.62 -11.95
N LEU A 67 -5.04 2.62 -12.60
CA LEU A 67 -4.92 2.52 -14.07
C LEU A 67 -5.34 1.12 -14.54
N ALA A 68 -6.22 1.04 -15.54
CA ALA A 68 -6.50 -0.21 -16.22
C ALA A 68 -5.32 -0.62 -17.13
N LEU A 69 -5.32 -1.86 -17.63
CA LEU A 69 -4.23 -2.38 -18.48
C LEU A 69 -3.93 -1.50 -19.70
N ALA A 70 -4.95 -0.82 -20.25
CA ALA A 70 -4.83 0.01 -21.44
C ALA A 70 -4.54 1.49 -21.12
N ASP A 71 -4.63 1.92 -19.86
CA ASP A 71 -4.43 3.31 -19.47
C ASP A 71 -2.95 3.62 -19.15
N GLY A 72 -2.16 2.59 -18.81
CA GLY A 72 -0.74 2.70 -18.52
C GLY A 72 -0.31 1.94 -17.26
N LEU A 73 0.92 2.21 -16.81
CA LEU A 73 1.52 1.56 -15.64
C LEU A 73 2.13 2.59 -14.69
N ALA A 74 1.65 2.61 -13.45
CA ALA A 74 2.27 3.40 -12.39
C ALA A 74 3.42 2.62 -11.74
N ILE A 75 4.58 3.28 -11.62
CA ILE A 75 5.75 2.80 -10.90
C ILE A 75 6.09 3.80 -9.79
N ILE A 76 6.32 3.30 -8.57
CA ILE A 76 6.56 4.13 -7.39
C ILE A 76 7.87 3.69 -6.75
N ALA A 77 8.69 4.64 -6.29
CA ALA A 77 9.86 4.35 -5.46
C ALA A 77 9.69 5.04 -4.11
N ASP A 78 9.82 4.27 -3.02
CA ASP A 78 9.86 4.76 -1.64
C ASP A 78 11.28 4.72 -1.05
N ARG A 79 12.20 4.07 -1.77
CA ARG A 79 13.58 3.85 -1.36
C ARG A 79 14.58 4.17 -2.47
N ASP A 80 15.76 4.56 -2.08
CA ASP A 80 16.89 4.77 -2.98
C ASP A 80 17.60 3.44 -3.34
N ASN A 81 18.68 3.54 -4.12
CA ASN A 81 19.47 2.39 -4.54
C ASN A 81 20.28 1.73 -3.40
N ALA A 82 20.49 2.41 -2.28
CA ALA A 82 21.09 1.85 -1.08
C ALA A 82 20.06 1.15 -0.18
N GLY A 83 18.76 1.26 -0.51
CA GLY A 83 17.65 0.68 0.24
C GLY A 83 17.10 1.60 1.33
N GLU A 84 17.61 2.83 1.44
CA GLU A 84 17.15 3.81 2.40
C GLU A 84 15.87 4.48 1.95
N HIS A 85 14.99 4.83 2.90
CA HIS A 85 13.78 5.58 2.56
C HIS A 85 14.13 6.94 1.97
N LEU A 86 13.38 7.36 0.96
CA LEU A 86 13.53 8.68 0.38
C LEU A 86 13.22 9.76 1.42
N ASP A 87 14.25 10.54 1.76
CA ASP A 87 14.18 11.72 2.61
C ASP A 87 14.20 13.01 1.76
N GLY A 88 13.24 13.90 1.98
CA GLY A 88 13.11 15.17 1.25
C GLY A 88 14.25 16.19 1.48
N ARG A 89 15.16 15.92 2.41
CA ARG A 89 16.38 16.73 2.64
C ARG A 89 17.53 16.35 1.69
N CYS A 90 17.43 15.21 1.01
CA CYS A 90 18.45 14.71 0.10
C CYS A 90 18.13 15.07 -1.35
N THR A 91 19.15 15.01 -2.21
CA THR A 91 18.98 15.15 -3.67
C THR A 91 19.13 13.79 -4.32
N TYR A 92 18.15 13.41 -5.15
CA TYR A 92 18.16 12.13 -5.86
C TYR A 92 18.21 12.35 -7.37
N LYS A 93 18.79 11.37 -8.07
CA LYS A 93 18.81 11.33 -9.54
C LYS A 93 18.01 10.12 -10.01
N VAL A 94 17.00 10.35 -10.83
CA VAL A 94 16.30 9.30 -11.58
C VAL A 94 16.97 9.17 -12.94
N ALA A 95 17.44 7.96 -13.28
CA ALA A 95 18.10 7.68 -14.55
C ALA A 95 17.72 6.29 -15.06
N GLY A 96 17.65 6.14 -16.38
CA GLY A 96 17.27 4.89 -17.05
C GLY A 96 16.48 5.16 -18.33
N ALA A 97 16.30 4.13 -19.14
CA ALA A 97 15.39 4.20 -20.28
C ALA A 97 13.95 4.14 -19.77
N MET A 98 13.13 5.13 -20.14
CA MET A 98 11.68 5.03 -19.93
C MET A 98 11.12 3.97 -20.89
N PRO A 99 10.17 3.13 -20.43
CA PRO A 99 9.44 2.23 -21.32
C PRO A 99 8.76 3.02 -22.43
N PRO A 100 8.61 2.44 -23.64
CA PRO A 100 7.80 3.05 -24.69
C PRO A 100 6.36 3.24 -24.21
N ALA A 101 5.76 4.37 -24.61
CA ALA A 101 4.36 4.69 -24.36
C ALA A 101 3.43 3.96 -25.32
#